data_AF-A0A532C8N8-F1
#
_entry.id   AF-A0A532C8N8-F1
#
_cell.length_a   1.000
_cell.length_b   1.000
_cell.length_c   1.000
_cell.angle_alpha   90.00
_cell.angle_beta   90.00
_cell.angle_gamma   90.00
#
_symmetry.space_group_name_H-M   'P 1'
#
loop_
_entity.id
_entity.type
_entity.pdbx_description
1 polymer ?
#
loop_
_entity_poly.entity_id
_entity_poly.type
_entity_poly.pdbx_seq_one_letter_code
_entity_poly.pdbx_strand_id
1 'polypeptide(L)'
;MKPTGASRDIQLLGGLFLIVGTGDLVIIALFPDYALKLFGAAVTGPASFLVKLHTPAVHLLIGYGFLWLRHWAWGLALAYAGFGVVSEAMNQLTFGFSQIRSGFMVTTFLLASYLVWRRTAFTDEPTPENRPKPEPQELL
;
A
#
# COMPACT_ATOMS: atom_id res chain seq x y z
N MET A 1 20.63 9.65 -15.39
CA MET A 1 19.41 10.48 -15.37
C MET A 1 18.22 9.58 -15.67
N LYS A 2 17.37 9.31 -14.67
CA LYS A 2 16.11 8.59 -14.88
C LYS A 2 15.21 9.49 -15.75
N PRO A 3 14.59 8.98 -16.83
CA PRO A 3 13.71 9.79 -17.65
C PRO A 3 12.58 10.34 -16.77
N THR A 4 12.28 11.62 -16.91
CA THR A 4 11.33 12.39 -16.08
C THR A 4 9.89 11.86 -16.11
N GLY A 5 9.57 10.89 -16.96
CA GLY A 5 8.29 10.16 -17.00
C GLY A 5 8.30 8.76 -16.36
N ALA A 6 9.44 8.22 -15.94
CA ALA A 6 9.61 6.81 -15.57
C ALA A 6 8.94 6.37 -14.25
N SER A 7 8.23 7.26 -13.56
CA SER A 7 7.54 6.96 -12.30
C SER A 7 6.19 7.69 -12.15
N ARG A 8 5.69 8.28 -13.24
CA ARG A 8 4.43 9.03 -13.22
C ARG A 8 3.23 8.14 -12.93
N ASP A 9 3.26 6.92 -13.41
CA ASP A 9 2.30 5.86 -13.12
C ASP A 9 2.23 5.50 -11.63
N ILE A 10 3.36 5.38 -10.93
CA ILE A 10 3.39 5.17 -9.47
C ILE A 10 2.78 6.36 -8.75
N GLN A 11 3.07 7.60 -9.19
CA GLN A 11 2.46 8.79 -8.61
C GLN A 11 0.95 8.84 -8.84
N LEU A 12 0.47 8.41 -10.02
CA LEU A 12 -0.97 8.30 -10.30
C LEU A 12 -1.63 7.27 -9.38
N LEU A 13 -0.99 6.12 -9.15
CA LEU A 13 -1.43 5.16 -8.14
C LEU A 13 -1.43 5.79 -6.74
N GLY A 14 -0.43 6.60 -6.40
CA GLY A 14 -0.38 7.33 -5.15
C GLY A 14 -1.59 8.26 -4.96
N GLY A 15 -1.93 9.03 -6.00
CA GLY A 15 -3.14 9.85 -6.02
C GLY A 15 -4.41 9.03 -5.85
N LEU A 16 -4.51 7.87 -6.52
CA LEU A 16 -5.65 6.96 -6.36
C LEU A 16 -5.76 6.43 -4.93
N PHE A 17 -4.65 6.05 -4.30
CA PHE A 17 -4.63 5.62 -2.90
C PHE A 17 -5.10 6.72 -1.94
N LEU A 18 -4.77 8.00 -2.20
CA LEU A 18 -5.28 9.11 -1.41
C LEU A 18 -6.80 9.28 -1.55
N ILE A 19 -7.31 9.16 -2.77
CA ILE A 19 -8.76 9.24 -3.04
C ILE A 19 -9.48 8.09 -2.31
N VAL A 20 -8.97 6.86 -2.43
CA VAL A 20 -9.55 5.68 -1.77
C VAL A 20 -9.52 5.82 -0.25
N GLY A 21 -8.37 6.19 0.33
CA GLY A 21 -8.27 6.39 1.79
C GLY A 21 -9.18 7.51 2.30
N THR A 22 -9.42 8.54 1.51
CA THR A 22 -10.42 9.57 1.85
C THR A 22 -11.84 9.03 1.75
N GLY A 23 -12.14 8.24 0.71
CA GLY A 23 -13.42 7.55 0.56
C GLY A 23 -13.72 6.61 1.71
N ASP A 24 -12.73 5.87 2.21
CA ASP A 24 -12.85 5.01 3.38
C ASP A 24 -13.28 5.81 4.62
N LEU A 25 -12.69 6.99 4.87
CA LEU A 25 -13.10 7.87 5.97
C LEU A 25 -14.56 8.31 5.83
N VAL A 26 -14.99 8.66 4.62
CA VAL A 26 -16.38 9.03 4.33
C VAL A 26 -17.32 7.85 4.59
N ILE A 27 -16.98 6.64 4.13
CA ILE A 27 -17.78 5.43 4.37
C ILE A 27 -17.90 5.14 5.87
N ILE A 28 -16.81 5.25 6.62
CA ILE A 28 -16.82 5.05 8.08
C ILE A 28 -17.72 6.07 8.76
N ALA A 29 -17.67 7.34 8.34
CA ALA A 29 -18.50 8.40 8.90
C ALA A 29 -20.00 8.23 8.57
N LEU A 30 -20.32 7.80 7.34
CA LEU A 30 -21.70 7.62 6.88
C LEU A 30 -22.34 6.31 7.36
N PHE A 31 -21.53 5.28 7.63
CA PHE A 31 -22.01 3.95 8.01
C PHE A 31 -21.30 3.43 9.27
N PRO A 32 -21.41 4.11 10.42
CA PRO A 32 -20.64 3.76 11.63
C PRO A 32 -20.92 2.32 12.11
N ASP A 33 -22.09 1.77 11.81
CA ASP A 33 -22.53 0.44 12.26
C ASP A 33 -22.15 -0.72 11.32
N TYR A 34 -21.52 -0.47 10.16
CA TYR A 34 -21.19 -1.59 9.26
C TYR A 34 -20.21 -2.56 9.94
N ALA A 35 -20.48 -3.87 9.85
CA ALA A 35 -19.61 -4.88 10.44
C ALA A 35 -18.38 -5.09 9.56
N LEU A 36 -17.20 -4.71 10.07
CA LEU A 36 -15.94 -4.92 9.34
C LEU A 36 -15.54 -6.39 9.47
N LYS A 37 -15.49 -7.11 8.34
CA LYS A 37 -14.99 -8.48 8.29
C LYS A 37 -13.47 -8.47 8.12
N LEU A 38 -12.75 -9.01 9.11
CA LEU A 38 -11.29 -9.04 9.13
C LEU A 38 -10.82 -10.39 9.67
N PHE A 39 -9.98 -11.09 8.91
CA PHE A 39 -9.43 -12.40 9.28
C PHE A 39 -10.48 -13.43 9.77
N GLY A 40 -11.63 -13.51 9.11
CA GLY A 40 -12.71 -14.42 9.49
C GLY A 40 -13.52 -13.98 10.72
N ALA A 41 -13.26 -12.79 11.27
CA ALA A 41 -14.02 -12.20 12.37
C ALA A 41 -14.87 -11.02 11.89
N ALA A 42 -16.07 -10.86 12.46
CA ALA A 42 -16.89 -9.66 12.28
C ALA A 42 -16.66 -8.71 13.45
N VAL A 43 -15.91 -7.63 13.20
CA VAL A 43 -15.58 -6.61 14.22
C VAL A 43 -16.74 -5.63 14.32
N THR A 44 -17.33 -5.55 15.51
CA THR A 44 -18.52 -4.74 15.82
C THR A 44 -18.33 -3.94 17.12
N GLY A 45 -19.28 -3.05 17.42
CA GLY A 45 -19.27 -2.22 18.62
C GLY A 45 -18.36 -0.98 18.52
N PRO A 46 -18.28 -0.14 19.58
CA PRO A 46 -17.59 1.15 19.54
C PRO A 46 -16.10 1.06 19.20
N ALA A 47 -15.41 0.03 19.69
CA ALA A 47 -13.99 -0.20 19.41
C ALA A 47 -13.72 -0.54 17.93
N SER A 48 -14.74 -1.00 17.18
CA SER A 48 -14.60 -1.26 15.74
C SER A 48 -14.22 -0.02 14.95
N PHE A 49 -14.55 1.18 15.43
CA PHE A 49 -14.17 2.44 14.79
C PHE A 49 -12.65 2.57 14.61
N LEU A 50 -11.88 2.26 15.67
CA LEU A 50 -10.41 2.31 15.59
C LEU A 50 -9.85 1.27 14.62
N VAL A 51 -10.45 0.08 14.59
CA VAL A 51 -10.06 -0.98 13.64
C VAL A 51 -10.38 -0.57 12.21
N LYS A 52 -11.51 0.11 11.98
CA LYS A 52 -11.89 0.63 10.66
C LYS A 52 -10.93 1.72 10.19
N LEU A 53 -10.42 2.57 11.08
CA LEU A 53 -9.45 3.63 10.75
C LEU A 53 -8.09 3.10 10.26
N HIS A 54 -7.78 1.83 10.51
CA HIS A 54 -6.56 1.20 9.98
C HIS A 54 -6.47 1.32 8.45
N THR A 55 -7.54 0.97 7.75
CA THR A 55 -7.58 0.95 6.28
C THR A 55 -7.35 2.33 5.64
N PRO A 56 -8.09 3.41 5.98
CA PRO A 56 -7.83 4.74 5.46
C PRO A 56 -6.42 5.23 5.84
N ALA A 57 -5.97 4.99 7.08
CA ALA A 57 -4.64 5.43 7.51
C ALA A 57 -3.53 4.82 6.64
N VAL A 58 -3.60 3.51 6.38
CA VAL A 58 -2.62 2.82 5.55
C VAL A 58 -2.74 3.25 4.08
N HIS A 59 -3.95 3.41 3.55
CA HIS A 59 -4.14 3.91 2.18
C HIS A 59 -3.55 5.32 1.99
N LEU A 60 -3.82 6.24 2.92
CA LEU A 60 -3.29 7.60 2.87
C LEU A 60 -1.75 7.61 2.99
N LEU A 61 -1.19 6.77 3.87
CA LEU A 61 0.27 6.69 4.04
C LEU A 61 0.95 6.09 2.80
N ILE A 62 0.40 5.03 2.21
CA ILE A 62 0.90 4.48 0.94
C ILE A 62 0.76 5.52 -0.17
N GLY A 63 -0.38 6.21 -0.26
CA GLY A 63 -0.63 7.23 -1.27
C GLY A 63 0.38 8.37 -1.21
N TYR A 64 0.65 8.88 0.00
CA TYR A 64 1.74 9.82 0.25
C TYR A 64 3.09 9.22 -0.19
N GLY A 65 3.41 8.02 0.29
CA GLY A 65 4.65 7.35 -0.07
C GLY A 65 4.87 7.22 -1.59
N PHE A 66 3.83 6.94 -2.36
CA PHE A 66 3.88 6.80 -3.81
C PHE A 66 3.98 8.13 -4.55
N LEU A 67 3.27 9.18 -4.10
CA LEU A 67 3.37 10.51 -4.70
C LEU A 67 4.79 11.08 -4.65
N TRP A 68 5.49 10.84 -3.54
CA TRP A 68 6.87 11.30 -3.33
C TRP A 68 7.92 10.19 -3.50
N LEU A 69 7.54 9.03 -4.06
CA LEU A 69 8.42 7.89 -4.35
C LEU A 69 9.33 7.48 -3.17
N ARG A 70 8.79 7.51 -1.94
CA ARG A 70 9.53 7.19 -0.72
C ARG A 70 9.92 5.71 -0.67
N HIS A 71 11.16 5.40 -0.29
CA HIS A 71 11.67 4.02 -0.26
C HIS A 71 10.83 3.04 0.58
N TRP A 72 10.22 3.53 1.66
CA TRP A 72 9.45 2.72 2.60
C TRP A 72 8.07 2.38 2.06
N ALA A 73 7.56 3.17 1.10
CA ALA A 73 6.22 3.03 0.56
C ALA A 73 6.03 1.70 -0.16
N TRP A 74 7.09 1.23 -0.83
CA TRP A 74 7.08 -0.08 -1.49
C TRP A 74 6.87 -1.23 -0.50
N GLY A 75 7.63 -1.23 0.59
CA GLY A 75 7.54 -2.28 1.61
C GLY A 75 6.19 -2.25 2.32
N LEU A 76 5.72 -1.05 2.68
CA LEU A 76 4.41 -0.85 3.29
C LEU A 76 3.29 -1.34 2.37
N ALA A 77 3.34 -1.01 1.08
CA ALA A 77 2.33 -1.42 0.12
C ALA A 77 2.29 -2.94 -0.08
N LEU A 78 3.44 -3.61 -0.14
CA LEU A 78 3.49 -5.07 -0.25
C LEU A 78 3.02 -5.78 1.03
N ALA A 79 3.42 -5.27 2.19
CA ALA A 79 2.95 -5.81 3.48
C ALA A 79 1.43 -5.68 3.58
N TYR A 80 0.87 -4.53 3.21
CA TYR A 80 -0.56 -4.28 3.25
C TYR A 80 -1.34 -5.09 2.20
N ALA A 81 -0.78 -5.28 1.00
CA ALA A 81 -1.35 -6.18 0.00
C ALA A 81 -1.44 -7.62 0.53
N GLY A 82 -0.36 -8.11 1.17
CA GLY A 82 -0.35 -9.42 1.82
C GLY A 82 -1.38 -9.52 2.95
N PHE A 83 -1.46 -8.51 3.81
CA PHE A 83 -2.48 -8.41 4.86
C PHE A 83 -3.90 -8.54 4.29
N GLY A 84 -4.21 -7.77 3.24
CA GLY A 84 -5.53 -7.79 2.59
C GLY A 84 -5.86 -9.15 2.00
N VAL A 85 -4.93 -9.75 1.24
CA VAL A 85 -5.11 -11.08 0.64
C VAL A 85 -5.37 -12.16 1.69
N VAL A 86 -4.56 -12.21 2.76
CA VAL A 86 -4.72 -13.21 3.82
C VAL A 86 -6.05 -13.02 4.55
N SER A 87 -6.39 -11.78 4.90
CA SER A 87 -7.68 -11.47 5.54
C SER A 87 -8.85 -11.89 4.65
N GLU A 88 -8.80 -11.61 3.35
CA GLU A 88 -9.87 -11.96 2.44
C GLU A 88 -9.98 -13.46 2.20
N ALA A 89 -8.87 -14.18 2.11
CA ALA A 89 -8.88 -15.64 2.06
C ALA A 89 -9.59 -16.24 3.29
N MET A 90 -9.22 -15.79 4.50
CA MET A 90 -9.87 -16.25 5.74
C MET A 90 -11.35 -15.85 5.78
N ASN A 91 -11.67 -14.62 5.38
CA ASN A 91 -13.05 -14.14 5.32
C ASN A 91 -13.91 -15.01 4.40
N GLN A 92 -13.40 -15.45 3.25
CA GLN A 92 -14.15 -16.34 2.36
C GLN A 92 -14.29 -17.76 2.91
N LEU A 93 -13.28 -18.27 3.63
CA LEU A 93 -13.37 -19.57 4.31
C LEU A 93 -14.42 -19.57 5.42
N THR A 94 -14.54 -18.47 6.17
CA THR A 94 -15.50 -18.37 7.28
C THR A 94 -16.90 -17.96 6.83
N PHE A 95 -17.00 -16.95 5.95
CA PHE A 95 -18.28 -16.30 5.60
C PHE A 95 -18.81 -16.72 4.22
N GLY A 96 -18.13 -17.61 3.52
CA GLY A 96 -18.49 -18.07 2.19
C GLY A 96 -17.90 -17.21 1.06
N PHE A 97 -18.02 -17.76 -0.16
CA PHE A 97 -17.47 -17.15 -1.37
C PHE A 97 -18.15 -15.82 -1.73
N SER A 98 -17.34 -14.85 -2.17
CA SER A 98 -17.82 -13.57 -2.68
C SER A 98 -17.03 -13.16 -3.92
N GLN A 99 -17.76 -12.91 -5.01
CA GLN A 99 -17.15 -12.44 -6.26
C GLN A 99 -16.41 -11.11 -6.08
N ILE A 100 -16.96 -10.20 -5.27
CA ILE A 100 -16.34 -8.89 -5.00
C ILE A 100 -15.01 -9.07 -4.26
N ARG A 101 -14.98 -9.91 -3.22
CA ARG A 101 -13.76 -10.21 -2.45
C ARG A 101 -12.70 -10.89 -3.30
N SER A 102 -13.13 -11.84 -4.13
CA SER A 102 -12.23 -12.52 -5.08
C SER A 102 -11.65 -11.55 -6.12
N GLY A 103 -12.47 -10.63 -6.65
CA GLY A 103 -12.00 -9.56 -7.52
C GLY A 103 -10.95 -8.69 -6.84
N PHE A 104 -11.22 -8.24 -5.61
CA PHE A 104 -10.26 -7.49 -4.80
C PHE A 104 -8.94 -8.24 -4.60
N MET A 105 -8.98 -9.54 -4.29
CA MET A 105 -7.77 -10.35 -4.11
C MET A 105 -6.94 -10.40 -5.41
N VAL A 106 -7.57 -10.68 -6.55
CA VAL A 106 -6.89 -10.74 -7.84
C VAL A 106 -6.25 -9.40 -8.19
N THR A 107 -6.99 -8.30 -8.07
CA THR A 107 -6.44 -6.95 -8.34
C THR A 107 -5.31 -6.60 -7.40
N THR A 108 -5.38 -7.02 -6.13
CA THR A 108 -4.32 -6.81 -5.14
C THR A 108 -3.06 -7.60 -5.50
N PHE A 109 -3.19 -8.84 -5.95
CA PHE A 109 -2.06 -9.64 -6.45
C PHE A 109 -1.40 -9.04 -7.69
N LEU A 110 -2.21 -8.51 -8.63
CA LEU A 110 -1.70 -7.84 -9.82
C LEU A 110 -0.95 -6.56 -9.44
N LEU A 111 -1.50 -5.75 -8.53
CA LEU A 111 -0.84 -4.56 -8.02
C LEU A 111 0.47 -4.93 -7.30
N ALA A 112 0.47 -5.93 -6.43
CA ALA A 112 1.67 -6.37 -5.72
C ALA A 112 2.76 -6.84 -6.70
N SER A 113 2.40 -7.67 -7.68
CA SER A 113 3.31 -8.12 -8.74
C SER A 113 3.91 -6.96 -9.53
N TYR A 114 3.06 -5.99 -9.90
CA TYR A 114 3.49 -4.76 -10.57
C TYR A 114 4.45 -3.94 -9.70
N LEU A 115 4.19 -3.80 -8.41
CA LEU A 115 5.08 -3.08 -7.49
C LEU A 115 6.42 -3.79 -7.31
N VAL A 116 6.44 -5.13 -7.27
CA VAL A 116 7.68 -5.92 -7.25
C VAL A 116 8.51 -5.62 -8.50
N TRP A 117 7.90 -5.64 -9.69
CA TRP A 117 8.57 -5.24 -10.93
C TRP A 117 9.09 -3.80 -10.86
N ARG A 118 8.35 -2.90 -10.23
CA ARG A 118 8.69 -1.47 -10.10
C ARG A 118 9.54 -1.12 -8.88
N ARG A 119 10.21 -2.10 -8.28
CA ARG A 119 11.07 -1.88 -7.10
C ARG A 119 12.05 -0.73 -7.27
N THR A 120 12.65 -0.59 -8.46
CA THR A 120 13.64 0.45 -8.76
C THR A 120 13.08 1.86 -8.72
N ALA A 121 11.75 2.06 -8.77
CA ALA A 121 11.13 3.38 -8.59
C ALA A 121 11.28 3.92 -7.16
N PHE A 122 11.54 3.04 -6.18
CA PHE A 122 11.59 3.34 -4.75
C PHE A 122 12.99 3.22 -4.14
N THR A 123 14.04 3.07 -4.95
CA THR A 123 15.42 3.13 -4.46
C THR A 123 15.91 4.57 -4.50
N ASP A 124 16.43 5.05 -3.38
CA ASP A 124 17.11 6.34 -3.31
C ASP A 124 18.35 6.32 -4.22
N GLU A 125 18.58 7.37 -5.02
CA GLU A 125 19.88 7.53 -5.69
C GLU A 125 20.93 7.93 -4.63
N PRO A 126 22.17 7.41 -4.72
CA PRO A 126 23.23 7.82 -3.81
C PRO A 126 23.53 9.31 -3.97
N THR A 127 23.13 10.10 -2.98
CA THR A 127 23.49 11.51 -2.84
C THR A 127 25.03 11.63 -2.86
N PRO A 128 25.63 12.68 -3.45
CA PRO A 128 27.08 12.87 -3.47
C PRO A 128 27.76 12.78 -2.09
N GLU A 129 27.03 13.06 -1.01
CA GLU A 129 27.47 12.89 0.39
C GLU A 129 27.69 11.43 0.80
N ASN A 130 26.97 10.48 0.19
CA ASN A 130 27.07 9.03 0.44
C ASN A 130 27.93 8.29 -0.60
N ARG A 131 28.64 9.00 -1.49
CA ARG A 131 29.62 8.34 -2.36
C ARG A 131 30.83 7.91 -1.53
N PRO A 132 31.31 6.66 -1.66
CA PRO A 132 32.61 6.28 -1.14
C PRO A 132 33.66 7.30 -1.63
N LYS A 133 34.45 7.86 -0.70
CA LYS A 133 35.60 8.68 -1.11
C LYS A 133 36.46 7.84 -2.04
N PRO A 134 36.97 8.40 -3.16
CA PRO A 134 37.96 7.71 -3.97
C PRO A 134 39.08 7.26 -3.03
N GLU A 135 39.39 5.96 -3.03
CA GLU A 135 40.60 5.51 -2.38
C GLU A 135 41.76 6.31 -2.99
N PRO A 136 42.68 6.86 -2.16
CA PRO A 136 43.87 7.51 -2.69
C PRO A 136 44.54 6.49 -3.60
N GLN A 137 44.49 6.73 -4.91
CA GLN A 137 45.32 5.97 -5.84
C GLN A 137 46.75 6.16 -5.36
N GLU A 138 47.37 5.07 -4.93
CA GLU A 138 48.76 5.07 -4.52
C GLU A 138 49.57 5.68 -5.68
N LEU A 139 50.08 6.88 -5.42
CA LEU A 139 51.08 7.55 -6.24
C LEU A 139 52.42 6.84 -6.00
N LEU A 140 52.60 5.63 -6.55
CA LEU A 140 53.91 5.00 -6.73
C LEU A 140 53.93 4.13 -7.98
#